data_AF-A0A6N7QVR8-F1
#
_entry.id   AF-A0A6N7QVR8-F1
#
_cell.length_a   1.000
_cell.length_b   1.000
_cell.length_c   1.000
_cell.angle_alpha   90.00
_cell.angle_beta   90.00
_cell.angle_gamma   90.00
#
_symmetry.space_group_name_H-M   'P 1'
#
loop_
_entity.id
_entity.type
_entity.pdbx_description
1 polymer ?
#
loop_
_entity_poly.entity_id
_entity_poly.type
_entity_poly.pdbx_seq_one_letter_code
_entity_poly.pdbx_strand_id
1 'polypeptide(L)'
;MDIFIPIGTGFIINVVIFIISLVITKEKKKSAYITFFASILTFIVSLVVGSWTGMGIGVISSGMLIASLFFLAYSYLSKEK
;
A
#
# COMPACT_ATOMS: atom_id res chain seq x y z
N MET A 1 20.53 1.54 -10.43
CA MET A 1 19.14 1.99 -10.72
C MET A 1 18.52 2.36 -9.39
N ASP A 2 18.05 3.60 -9.24
CA ASP A 2 17.56 4.15 -7.98
C ASP A 2 16.24 3.49 -7.57
N ILE A 3 16.37 2.39 -6.81
CA ILE A 3 15.25 1.59 -6.30
C ILE A 3 14.32 2.41 -5.37
N PHE A 4 14.80 3.54 -4.88
CA PHE A 4 14.04 4.52 -4.11
C PHE A 4 12.88 5.14 -4.89
N ILE A 5 13.01 5.33 -6.21
CA ILE A 5 11.94 5.95 -7.01
C ILE A 5 10.70 5.02 -7.09
N PRO A 6 10.82 3.74 -7.50
CA PRO A 6 9.67 2.82 -7.49
C PRO A 6 9.07 2.59 -6.10
N ILE A 7 9.91 2.49 -5.06
CA ILE A 7 9.43 2.33 -3.67
C ILE A 7 8.65 3.57 -3.23
N GLY A 8 9.21 4.76 -3.44
CA GLY A 8 8.54 6.03 -3.12
C GLY A 8 7.22 6.20 -3.88
N THR A 9 7.20 5.77 -5.15
CA THR A 9 5.99 5.78 -5.97
C THR A 9 4.91 4.87 -5.36
N GLY A 10 5.27 3.64 -4.98
CA GLY A 10 4.36 2.72 -4.30
C GLY A 10 3.83 3.27 -2.98
N PHE A 11 4.70 3.92 -2.19
CA PHE A 11 4.31 4.55 -0.94
C PHE A 11 3.25 5.64 -1.17
N ILE A 12 3.51 6.58 -2.09
CA ILE A 12 2.60 7.68 -2.41
C ILE A 12 1.26 7.15 -2.95
N ILE A 13 1.28 6.16 -3.84
CA ILE A 13 0.06 5.53 -4.36
C ILE A 13 -0.78 4.97 -3.20
N ASN A 14 -0.17 4.26 -2.26
CA ASN A 14 -0.93 3.67 -1.16
C ASN A 14 -1.43 4.71 -0.15
N VAL A 15 -0.73 5.83 0.02
CA VAL A 15 -1.22 7.01 0.77
C VAL A 15 -2.48 7.58 0.12
N VAL A 16 -2.48 7.72 -1.21
CA VAL A 16 -3.65 8.21 -1.95
C VAL A 16 -4.83 7.24 -1.82
N ILE A 17 -4.59 5.93 -1.95
CA ILE A 17 -5.63 4.90 -1.72
C ILE A 17 -6.18 4.99 -0.29
N PHE A 18 -5.31 5.19 0.70
CA PHE A 18 -5.72 5.36 2.10
C PHE A 18 -6.65 6.56 2.27
N ILE A 19 -6.26 7.73 1.75
CA ILE A 19 -7.04 8.97 1.86
C ILE A 19 -8.40 8.81 1.19
N ILE A 20 -8.44 8.27 -0.03
CA ILE A 20 -9.70 8.03 -0.75
C ILE A 20 -10.59 7.07 0.03
N SER A 21 -10.02 5.96 0.52
CA SER A 21 -10.76 5.00 1.33
C SER A 21 -11.25 5.62 2.64
N LEU A 22 -10.45 6.47 3.29
CA LEU A 22 -10.84 7.13 4.54
C LEU A 22 -12.00 8.10 4.31
N VAL A 23 -12.01 8.83 3.21
CA VAL A 23 -13.12 9.73 2.85
C VAL A 23 -14.41 8.95 2.60
N ILE A 24 -14.33 7.79 1.96
CA ILE A 24 -15.49 6.95 1.63
C ILE A 24 -16.02 6.21 2.86
N THR A 25 -15.13 5.50 3.57
CA THR A 25 -15.52 4.58 4.64
C THR A 25 -15.62 5.27 6.00
N LYS A 26 -14.95 6.41 6.21
CA LYS A 26 -14.85 7.16 7.47
C LYS A 26 -14.27 6.37 8.66
N GLU A 27 -13.94 5.10 8.47
CA GLU A 27 -13.38 4.19 9.47
C GLU A 27 -11.91 3.91 9.18
N LYS A 28 -11.02 4.41 10.05
CA LYS A 28 -9.57 4.30 9.88
C LYS A 28 -9.10 2.84 9.75
N LYS A 29 -9.69 1.93 10.52
CA LYS A 29 -9.36 0.49 10.51
C LYS A 29 -9.69 -0.15 9.17
N LYS A 30 -10.92 0.07 8.66
CA LYS A 30 -11.33 -0.46 7.35
C LYS A 30 -10.44 0.07 6.23
N SER A 31 -10.13 1.37 6.25
CA SER A 31 -9.24 1.97 5.25
C SER A 31 -7.82 1.40 5.29
N ALA A 32 -7.29 1.15 6.49
CA ALA A 32 -5.98 0.51 6.66
C ALA A 32 -5.98 -0.92 6.08
N TYR A 33 -7.02 -1.71 6.34
CA TYR A 33 -7.16 -3.05 5.74
C TYR A 33 -7.28 -3.00 4.22
N ILE A 34 -8.05 -2.06 3.66
CA ILE A 34 -8.18 -1.89 2.20
C ILE A 34 -6.81 -1.62 1.57
N THR A 35 -6.00 -0.72 2.14
CA THR A 35 -4.65 -0.43 1.65
C THR A 35 -3.67 -1.58 1.82
N PHE A 36 -3.86 -2.41 2.85
CA PHE A 36 -3.07 -3.62 3.05
C PHE A 36 -3.40 -4.67 1.98
N PHE A 37 -4.69 -4.94 1.74
CA PHE A 37 -5.11 -5.85 0.68
C PHE A 37 -4.70 -5.35 -0.71
N ALA A 38 -4.75 -4.03 -0.95
CA ALA A 38 -4.24 -3.45 -2.20
C ALA A 38 -2.75 -3.77 -2.42
N SER A 39 -1.91 -3.61 -1.38
CA SER A 39 -0.48 -3.93 -1.48
C SER A 39 -0.22 -5.42 -1.75
N ILE A 40 -0.98 -6.32 -1.12
CA ILE A 40 -0.89 -7.77 -1.37
C ILE A 40 -1.34 -8.11 -2.79
N LEU A 41 -2.46 -7.54 -3.25
CA LEU A 41 -2.96 -7.79 -4.58
C LEU A 41 -1.97 -7.33 -5.65
N THR A 42 -1.36 -6.15 -5.49
CA THR A 42 -0.32 -5.65 -6.39
C THR A 42 0.91 -6.56 -6.39
N PHE A 43 1.31 -7.12 -5.23
CA PHE A 43 2.38 -8.11 -5.17
C PHE A 43 2.02 -9.40 -5.90
N ILE A 44 0.80 -9.92 -5.72
CA ILE A 44 0.34 -11.11 -6.46
C ILE A 44 0.35 -10.84 -7.97
N VAL A 45 -0.15 -9.68 -8.40
CA VAL A 45 -0.10 -9.27 -9.81
C VAL A 45 1.34 -9.21 -10.32
N SER A 46 2.29 -8.77 -9.49
CA SER A 46 3.71 -8.72 -9.86
C SER A 46 4.27 -10.11 -10.18
N LEU A 47 3.84 -11.14 -9.44
CA LEU A 47 4.24 -12.53 -9.68
C LEU A 47 3.61 -13.11 -10.96
N VAL A 48 2.36 -12.72 -11.27
CA VAL A 48 1.63 -13.19 -12.45
C VAL A 48 2.16 -12.56 -13.74
N VAL A 49 2.43 -11.25 -13.73
CA VAL A 49 2.93 -10.53 -14.91
C VAL A 49 4.30 -11.05 -15.35
N GLY A 50 5.14 -11.49 -14.39
CA GLY A 50 6.49 -11.98 -14.66
C GLY A 50 7.38 -10.93 -15.36
N SER A 51 8.54 -11.36 -15.85
CA SER A 51 9.51 -10.50 -16.57
C SER A 51 10.06 -9.31 -15.76
N TRP A 52 10.81 -8.42 -16.42
CA TRP A 52 11.35 -7.19 -15.83
C TRP A 52 10.23 -6.27 -15.31
N THR A 53 9.07 -6.25 -15.97
CA THR A 53 7.91 -5.45 -15.57
C THR A 53 7.33 -5.94 -14.25
N GLY A 54 7.18 -7.25 -14.07
CA GLY A 54 6.73 -7.86 -12.82
C GLY A 54 7.68 -7.58 -11.66
N MET A 55 8.99 -7.62 -11.89
CA MET A 55 9.98 -7.21 -10.87
C MET A 55 9.79 -5.75 -10.45
N GLY A 56 9.58 -4.84 -11.41
CA GLY A 56 9.28 -3.43 -11.12
C GLY A 56 8.02 -3.25 -10.28
N ILE A 57 6.93 -3.96 -10.61
CA ILE A 57 5.68 -3.94 -9.83
C ILE A 57 5.92 -4.51 -8.43
N GLY A 58 6.76 -5.54 -8.28
CA GLY A 58 7.12 -6.10 -6.97
C GLY A 58 7.82 -5.07 -6.10
N VAL A 59 8.77 -4.30 -6.65
CA VAL A 59 9.42 -3.20 -5.92
C VAL A 59 8.40 -2.12 -5.53
N ILE A 60 7.47 -1.75 -6.42
CA ILE A 60 6.39 -0.80 -6.11
C ILE A 60 5.52 -1.33 -4.96
N SER A 61 5.13 -2.62 -4.99
CA SER A 61 4.32 -3.22 -3.93
C SER A 61 5.03 -3.23 -2.57
N SER A 62 6.37 -3.28 -2.54
CA SER A 62 7.12 -3.18 -1.28
C SER A 62 6.96 -1.80 -0.65
N GLY A 63 6.97 -0.73 -1.45
CA GLY A 63 6.67 0.63 -1.00
C GLY A 63 5.23 0.78 -0.51
N MET A 64 4.28 0.15 -1.21
CA MET A 64 2.88 0.11 -0.77
C MET A 64 2.74 -0.61 0.57
N LEU A 65 3.44 -1.73 0.76
CA LEU A 65 3.39 -2.52 2.00
C LEU A 65 3.96 -1.74 3.19
N ILE A 66 5.03 -0.99 3.00
CA ILE A 66 5.56 -0.09 4.04
C ILE A 66 4.49 0.91 4.46
N ALA A 67 3.83 1.59 3.50
CA ALA A 67 2.76 2.54 3.79
C ALA A 67 1.57 1.88 4.52
N SER A 68 1.12 0.69 4.09
CA SER A 68 -0.02 0.02 4.72
C SER A 68 0.28 -0.42 6.15
N LEU A 69 1.52 -0.86 6.45
CA LEU A 69 1.94 -1.17 7.81
C LEU A 69 1.91 0.07 8.72
N PHE A 70 2.36 1.23 8.22
CA PHE A 70 2.25 2.49 8.95
C PHE A 70 0.79 2.85 9.26
N PHE A 71 -0.12 2.71 8.28
CA PHE A 71 -1.54 3.01 8.49
C PHE A 71 -2.23 2.02 9.43
N LEU A 72 -1.89 0.73 9.35
CA LEU A 72 -2.36 -0.27 10.30
C LEU A 72 -1.90 0.08 11.72
N ALA A 73 -0.60 0.32 11.92
CA ALA A 73 -0.06 0.73 13.21
C ALA A 73 -0.74 2.01 13.73
N TYR A 74 -0.90 3.02 12.88
CA TYR A 74 -1.63 4.24 13.21
C TYR A 74 -3.09 3.97 13.61
N SER A 75 -3.78 3.06 12.91
CA SER A 75 -5.16 2.70 13.22
C SER A 75 -5.32 1.99 14.57
N TYR A 76 -4.31 1.21 14.99
CA TYR A 76 -4.29 0.54 16.30
C TYR A 76 -3.89 1.49 17.43
N LEU A 77 -2.93 2.39 17.18
CA LEU A 77 -2.47 3.40 18.15
C LEU A 77 -3.50 4.49 18.38
N SER A 78 -4.21 4.90 17.33
CA SER A 78 -5.38 5.77 17.41
C SER A 78 -6.55 4.95 17.97
N LYS A 79 -6.48 4.58 19.26
CA LYS A 79 -7.62 4.03 20.01
C LYS A 79 -8.86 4.84 19.64
N GLU A 80 -9.80 4.21 18.94
CA GLU A 80 -11.15 4.74 18.77
C GLU A 80 -11.69 4.98 20.17
N LYS A 81 -11.84 6.26 20.50
CA LYS A 81 -12.66 6.74 21.60
C LYS A 81 -14.09 6.85 21.09
#